data_AF-A0A7L3PQ96-F1
#
_entry.id   AF-A0A7L3PQ96-F1
#
_cell.length_a   1.000
_cell.length_b   1.000
_cell.length_c   1.000
_cell.angle_alpha   90.00
_cell.angle_beta   90.00
_cell.angle_gamma   90.00
#
_symmetry.space_group_name_H-M   'P 1'
#
loop_
_entity.id
_entity.type
_entity.pdbx_description
1 polymer ?
#
loop_
_entity_poly.entity_id
_entity_poly.type
_entity_poly.pdbx_seq_one_letter_code
_entity_poly.pdbx_strand_id
1 'polypeptide(L)'
;PKPPRHKRLSHLFHRTSNAPSAPSNARWASEKKLAELRDPPAELLLGGGPPDPRDPPCILKIFGGAISRGANYKSVLATPRSSARQLVREALERYGLNPDEF
;
A
#
# COMPACT_ATOMS: atom_id res chain seq x y z
N PRO A 1 14.57 -50.23 -8.19
CA PRO A 1 14.68 -48.83 -8.67
C PRO A 1 13.49 -47.98 -8.18
N LYS A 2 13.72 -47.04 -7.25
CA LYS A 2 12.68 -46.13 -6.74
C LYS A 2 12.54 -44.93 -7.68
N PRO A 3 11.33 -44.50 -8.10
CA PRO A 3 11.18 -43.36 -8.99
C PRO A 3 11.53 -42.04 -8.29
N PRO A 4 12.06 -41.04 -9.02
CA PRO A 4 12.41 -39.74 -8.45
C PRO A 4 11.14 -39.00 -8.02
N ARG A 5 11.07 -38.64 -6.74
CA ARG A 5 9.98 -37.82 -6.21
C ARG A 5 10.20 -36.38 -6.65
N HIS A 6 9.64 -36.01 -7.80
CA HIS A 6 9.55 -34.61 -8.21
C HIS A 6 8.88 -33.80 -7.09
N LYS A 7 9.59 -32.79 -6.56
CA LYS A 7 9.04 -31.90 -5.53
C LYS A 7 7.96 -31.04 -6.18
N ARG A 8 6.69 -31.41 -6.00
CA ARG A 8 5.54 -30.60 -6.39
C ARG A 8 5.58 -29.29 -5.59
N LEU A 9 6.06 -28.21 -6.21
CA LEU A 9 6.05 -26.85 -5.65
C LEU A 9 4.62 -26.27 -5.46
N SER A 10 3.58 -27.11 -5.59
CA SER A 10 2.16 -26.70 -5.54
C SER A 10 1.64 -26.38 -4.13
N HIS A 11 2.43 -26.57 -3.08
CA HIS A 11 2.04 -26.23 -1.70
C HIS A 11 2.62 -24.92 -1.19
N LEU A 12 3.43 -24.21 -1.97
CA LEU A 12 4.06 -22.97 -1.50
C LEU A 12 3.04 -21.83 -1.25
N PHE A 13 1.90 -21.86 -1.94
CA PHE A 13 0.87 -20.82 -1.82
C PHE A 13 -0.29 -21.17 -0.88
N HIS A 14 -0.24 -22.32 -0.19
CA HIS A 14 -1.31 -22.75 0.73
C HIS A 14 -0.93 -22.72 2.20
N ARG A 15 0.27 -22.22 2.58
CA ARG A 15 0.61 -22.08 4.01
C ARG A 15 -0.10 -20.86 4.59
N THR A 16 -1.33 -21.13 5.01
CA THR A 16 -2.09 -20.40 5.99
C THR A 16 -1.24 -19.98 7.19
N SER A 17 -1.53 -18.78 7.63
CA SER A 17 -1.14 -18.08 8.84
C SER A 17 -0.88 -18.98 10.06
N ASN A 18 0.33 -18.92 10.58
CA ASN A 18 0.60 -19.18 11.99
C ASN A 18 1.41 -18.00 12.55
N ALA A 19 0.78 -16.83 12.53
CA ALA A 19 1.16 -15.65 13.27
C ALA A 19 0.05 -15.42 14.31
N PRO A 20 0.36 -14.86 15.51
CA PRO A 20 -0.61 -14.70 16.58
C PRO A 20 -1.88 -14.02 16.08
N SER A 21 -3.02 -14.51 16.57
CA SER A 21 -4.39 -14.12 16.23
C SER A 21 -4.59 -12.60 16.25
N ALA A 22 -4.29 -11.94 15.14
CA ALA A 22 -4.88 -10.66 14.80
C ALA A 22 -6.28 -10.96 14.23
N PRO A 23 -7.34 -10.26 14.68
CA PRO A 23 -8.69 -10.53 14.23
C PRO A 23 -8.75 -10.46 12.69
N SER A 24 -9.39 -11.46 12.09
CA SER A 24 -9.57 -11.66 10.66
C SER A 24 -10.22 -10.49 9.90
N ASN A 25 -10.64 -9.44 10.61
CA ASN A 25 -11.17 -8.18 10.07
C ASN A 25 -10.10 -7.10 9.81
N ALA A 26 -8.81 -7.37 10.03
CA ALA A 26 -7.74 -6.41 9.74
C ALA A 26 -7.34 -6.36 8.25
N ARG A 27 -7.92 -7.22 7.39
CA ARG A 27 -7.45 -7.36 6.00
C ARG A 27 -8.11 -6.40 5.01
N TRP A 28 -9.27 -5.85 5.36
CA TRP A 28 -9.90 -4.65 4.79
C TRP A 28 -10.80 -4.08 5.88
N ALA A 29 -10.53 -2.87 6.37
CA ALA A 29 -11.49 -2.20 7.23
C ALA A 29 -12.79 -2.06 6.42
N SER A 30 -13.90 -2.56 6.97
CA SER A 30 -15.24 -2.37 6.39
C SER A 30 -15.44 -0.89 6.05
N GLU A 31 -16.08 -0.56 4.93
CA GLU A 31 -16.35 0.82 4.49
C GLU A 31 -17.02 1.67 5.60
N LYS A 32 -17.82 1.02 6.45
CA LYS A 32 -18.44 1.64 7.64
C LYS A 32 -17.42 2.04 8.74
N LYS A 33 -16.28 1.36 8.79
CA LYS A 33 -15.15 1.63 9.69
C LYS A 33 -14.18 2.65 9.12
N LEU A 34 -14.26 2.95 7.82
CA LEU A 34 -13.47 4.01 7.18
C LEU A 34 -13.87 5.39 7.74
N ALA A 35 -15.17 5.60 8.02
CA ALA A 35 -15.66 6.82 8.65
C ALA A 35 -15.18 6.99 10.11
N GLU A 36 -14.84 5.89 10.79
CA GLU A 36 -14.31 5.87 12.16
C GLU A 36 -12.78 5.95 12.20
N LEU A 37 -12.11 5.60 11.11
CA LEU A 37 -10.68 5.87 10.90
C LEU A 37 -10.51 7.36 10.58
N ARG A 38 -10.50 8.18 11.64
CA ARG A 38 -9.97 9.53 11.54
C ARG A 38 -8.50 9.43 11.21
N ASP A 39 -8.06 10.06 10.12
CA ASP A 39 -6.64 10.19 9.84
C ASP A 39 -5.96 10.76 11.09
N PRO A 40 -4.92 10.11 11.63
CA PRO A 40 -4.16 10.73 12.69
C PRO A 40 -3.68 12.09 12.16
N PRO A 41 -3.85 13.18 12.92
CA PRO A 41 -3.31 14.47 12.51
C PRO A 41 -1.82 14.25 12.17
N ALA A 42 -1.36 14.80 11.04
CA ALA A 42 0.00 14.59 10.53
C ALA A 42 1.08 14.83 11.61
N GLU A 43 0.77 15.70 12.56
CA GLU A 43 1.47 15.95 13.83
C GLU A 43 1.89 14.68 14.59
N LEU A 44 1.05 13.64 14.67
CA LEU A 44 1.37 12.40 15.39
C LEU A 44 2.31 11.46 14.60
N LEU A 45 2.37 11.60 13.29
CA LEU A 45 3.28 10.82 12.44
C LEU A 45 4.66 11.47 12.32
N LEU A 46 4.77 12.77 12.58
CA LEU A 46 5.96 13.60 12.35
C LEU A 46 6.42 14.41 13.58
N GLY A 47 6.02 14.04 14.79
CA GLY A 47 6.59 14.65 16.00
C GLY A 47 6.18 16.11 16.25
N GLY A 48 4.92 16.47 15.96
CA GLY A 48 4.26 17.64 16.54
C GLY A 48 4.71 19.03 16.06
N GLY A 49 5.33 19.12 14.88
CA GLY A 49 5.74 20.39 14.30
C GLY A 49 5.50 20.44 12.78
N PRO A 50 5.57 21.64 12.17
CA PRO A 50 5.57 21.77 10.72
C PRO A 50 6.69 20.90 10.13
N PRO A 51 6.45 20.24 8.97
CA PRO A 51 7.41 19.31 8.39
C PRO A 51 8.78 19.97 8.25
N ASP A 52 9.78 19.42 8.93
CA ASP A 52 11.14 19.92 8.86
C ASP A 52 11.70 19.50 7.49
N PRO A 53 12.42 20.36 6.76
CA PRO A 53 13.17 19.95 5.58
C PRO A 53 14.09 18.73 5.78
N ARG A 54 14.39 18.38 7.05
CA ARG A 54 15.19 17.22 7.47
C ARG A 54 14.38 15.93 7.65
N ASP A 55 13.05 15.99 7.60
CA ASP A 55 12.23 14.79 7.72
C ASP A 55 12.57 13.80 6.59
N PRO A 56 12.81 12.53 6.92
CA PRO A 56 13.23 11.55 5.93
C PRO A 56 12.11 11.29 4.92
N PRO A 57 12.43 11.05 3.64
CA PRO A 57 11.43 10.65 2.66
C PRO A 57 10.85 9.27 3.00
N CYS A 58 9.61 9.01 2.57
CA CYS A 58 8.92 7.74 2.77
C CYS A 58 8.40 7.15 1.45
N ILE A 59 7.97 5.89 1.48
CA ILE A 59 7.41 5.19 0.31
C ILE A 59 5.92 4.97 0.51
N LEU A 60 5.10 5.52 -0.38
CA LEU A 60 3.66 5.30 -0.42
C LEU A 60 3.34 4.07 -1.28
N LYS A 61 2.46 3.21 -0.77
CA LYS A 61 1.90 2.07 -1.51
C LYS A 61 0.53 2.45 -2.05
N ILE A 62 0.43 2.65 -3.36
CA ILE A 62 -0.81 3.03 -4.03
C ILE A 62 -1.45 1.80 -4.66
N PHE A 63 -2.74 1.61 -4.44
CA PHE A 63 -3.51 0.48 -4.98
C PHE A 63 -4.31 0.92 -6.21
N GLY A 64 -4.11 0.24 -7.34
CA GLY A 64 -4.79 0.54 -8.60
C GLY A 64 -6.13 -0.16 -8.76
N GLY A 65 -6.73 -0.69 -7.69
CA GLY A 65 -7.95 -1.51 -7.78
C GLY A 65 -9.14 -0.76 -8.39
N ALA A 66 -9.16 0.56 -8.29
CA ALA A 66 -10.16 1.43 -8.93
C ALA A 66 -9.86 1.74 -10.41
N ILE A 67 -8.63 1.56 -10.87
CA ILE A 67 -8.22 1.79 -12.26
C ILE A 67 -8.55 0.57 -13.11
N SER A 68 -8.13 -0.61 -12.67
CA SER A 68 -8.47 -1.87 -13.33
C SER A 68 -8.45 -3.05 -12.37
N ARG A 69 -9.34 -4.01 -12.64
CA ARG A 69 -9.42 -5.24 -11.84
C ARG A 69 -8.10 -6.00 -11.93
N GLY A 70 -7.49 -6.29 -10.79
CA GLY A 70 -6.21 -6.99 -10.72
C GLY A 70 -4.98 -6.10 -10.90
N ALA A 71 -5.13 -4.78 -10.95
CA ALA A 71 -3.99 -3.87 -10.96
C ALA A 71 -3.10 -4.08 -9.74
N ASN A 72 -1.79 -4.22 -9.99
CA ASN A 72 -0.80 -4.32 -8.94
C ASN A 72 -0.64 -2.97 -8.21
N TYR A 73 -0.13 -3.02 -6.98
CA TYR A 73 0.26 -1.80 -6.29
C TYR A 73 1.48 -1.15 -6.98
N LYS A 74 1.60 0.18 -6.86
CA LYS A 74 2.76 0.94 -7.29
C LYS A 74 3.31 1.75 -6.12
N SER A 75 4.63 1.86 -6.04
CA SER A 75 5.31 2.68 -5.03
C SER A 75 5.55 4.09 -5.55
N VAL A 76 5.27 5.10 -4.73
CA VAL A 76 5.59 6.52 -4.97
C VAL A 76 6.49 7.00 -3.83
N LEU A 77 7.53 7.79 -4.15
CA LEU A 77 8.37 8.41 -3.15
C LEU A 77 7.69 9.69 -2.64
N ALA A 78 7.38 9.76 -1.35
CA ALA A 78 6.87 10.98 -0.72
C ALA A 78 7.96 11.66 0.08
N THR A 79 8.10 12.95 -0.13
CA THR A 79 8.97 13.82 0.67
C THR A 79 8.10 14.78 1.47
N PRO A 80 8.62 15.40 2.53
CA PRO A 80 7.88 16.42 3.30
C PRO A 80 7.42 17.62 2.45
N ARG A 81 8.05 17.83 1.29
CA ARG A 81 7.74 18.90 0.33
C ARG A 81 6.82 18.45 -0.82
N SER A 82 6.47 17.15 -0.88
CA SER A 82 5.62 16.62 -1.93
C SER A 82 4.17 17.03 -1.69
N SER A 83 3.57 17.71 -2.66
CA SER A 83 2.13 17.99 -2.63
C SER A 83 1.31 16.78 -3.06
N ALA A 84 0.05 16.71 -2.61
CA ALA A 84 -0.89 15.66 -3.03
C ALA A 84 -1.00 15.58 -4.57
N ARG A 85 -1.06 16.72 -5.27
CA ARG A 85 -1.13 16.77 -6.74
C ARG A 85 0.09 16.13 -7.41
N GLN A 86 1.29 16.36 -6.88
CA GLN A 86 2.51 15.74 -7.41
C GLN A 86 2.50 14.22 -7.20
N LEU A 87 2.09 13.77 -6.00
CA LEU A 87 2.01 12.34 -5.68
C LEU A 87 0.98 11.60 -6.55
N VAL A 88 -0.18 12.23 -6.80
CA VAL A 88 -1.21 11.67 -7.68
C VAL A 88 -0.72 11.61 -9.12
N ARG A 89 -0.11 12.67 -9.63
CA ARG A 89 0.50 12.67 -10.97
C ARG A 89 1.48 11.49 -11.15
N GLU A 90 2.41 11.34 -10.21
CA GLU A 90 3.41 10.27 -10.24
C GLU A 90 2.78 8.87 -10.14
N ALA A 91 1.64 8.76 -9.44
CA ALA A 91 0.87 7.53 -9.37
C ALA A 91 0.22 7.19 -10.72
N LEU A 92 -0.47 8.16 -11.33
CA LEU A 92 -1.15 8.02 -12.61
C LEU A 92 -0.16 7.61 -13.71
N GLU A 93 0.99 8.27 -13.78
CA GLU A 93 2.07 7.93 -14.71
C GLU A 93 2.55 6.48 -14.53
N ARG A 94 2.73 6.00 -13.29
CA ARG A 94 3.11 4.60 -13.02
C ARG A 94 2.04 3.56 -13.36
N TYR A 95 0.79 3.99 -13.43
CA TYR A 95 -0.33 3.19 -13.92
C TYR A 95 -0.53 3.31 -15.43
N GLY A 96 0.24 4.15 -16.12
CA GLY A 96 0.12 4.37 -17.57
C GLY A 96 -1.07 5.25 -17.96
N LEU A 97 -1.57 6.07 -17.03
CA LEU A 97 -2.64 7.03 -17.26
C LEU A 97 -2.06 8.43 -17.52
N ASN A 98 -2.78 9.23 -18.29
CA ASN A 98 -2.42 10.61 -18.54
C ASN A 98 -2.86 11.48 -17.34
N PRO A 99 -1.93 12.13 -16.60
CA PRO A 99 -2.28 12.92 -15.43
C PRO A 99 -3.03 14.22 -15.74
N ASP A 100 -2.99 14.71 -16.98
CA ASP A 100 -3.70 15.93 -17.38
C ASP A 100 -5.21 15.69 -17.63
N GLU A 101 -5.65 14.43 -17.59
CA GLU A 101 -7.06 14.04 -17.72
C GLU A 101 -7.81 13.97 -16.38
N PHE A 102 -7.17 14.35 -15.25
CA PHE A 102 -7.69 14.20 -13.88
C PHE A 102 -7.55 15.44 -12.99
#